data_AF-A0A151ZHF7-F1
#
_entry.id   AF-A0A151ZHF7-F1
#
_cell.length_a   1.000
_cell.length_b   1.000
_cell.length_c   1.000
_cell.angle_alpha   90.00
_cell.angle_beta   90.00
_cell.angle_gamma   90.00
#
_symmetry.space_group_name_H-M   'P 1'
#
loop_
_entity.id
_entity.type
_entity.pdbx_description
1 polymer ?
#
loop_
_entity_poly.entity_id
_entity_poly.type
_entity_poly.pdbx_seq_one_letter_code
_entity_poly.pdbx_strand_id
1 'polypeptide(L)'
;MPLNLKKKLSKIFKKDKKDKSTKPQENKPLDEKTPVATTTITTTTATVNVASNETIEQSLNAIIKGIQSNKILEVFDKYYHDEVVMYENGTSENRTGKAANRKAEEGFVNNATIHSAVVNKLLITGNNTSYEMTMDFTYGGHRIQKTQWAFQEWKDGKIIKEEFLYGEPKPQSETVEDSFKSIIKGIQDNKILEVFDKYYHDEIVMYENGKSENRTGKASNRKAEEGFVNNATIHSAVVNKLLITGNNTGYEMTMDFTYGGHRIQKTQWAFQEWKDGKIIKEEFLYGEPKAETK
;
A
#
# COMPACT_ATOMS: atom_id res chain seq x y z
N MET A 1 -6.12 46.47 -1.54
CA MET A 1 -6.43 45.43 -0.53
C MET A 1 -7.89 45.56 -0.11
N PRO A 2 -8.75 44.52 -0.19
CA PRO A 2 -10.10 44.66 0.32
C PRO A 2 -10.23 44.12 1.75
N LEU A 3 -10.93 44.93 2.53
CA LEU A 3 -11.14 44.98 3.97
C LEU A 3 -11.79 43.74 4.63
N ASN A 4 -12.01 42.65 3.89
CA ASN A 4 -12.89 41.56 4.31
C ASN A 4 -12.18 40.45 5.11
N LEU A 5 -10.85 40.37 5.05
CA LEU A 5 -10.07 39.32 5.73
C LEU A 5 -9.91 39.59 7.25
N LYS A 6 -9.84 40.87 7.65
CA LYS A 6 -9.69 41.26 9.08
C LYS A 6 -10.92 40.93 9.92
N LYS A 7 -12.13 40.96 9.36
CA LYS A 7 -13.37 40.64 10.11
C LYS A 7 -13.51 39.16 10.42
N LYS A 8 -13.01 38.26 9.56
CA LYS A 8 -13.18 36.80 9.73
C LYS A 8 -12.32 36.23 10.87
N LEU A 9 -11.14 36.80 11.13
CA LEU A 9 -10.24 36.37 12.19
C LEU A 9 -10.73 36.74 13.60
N SER A 10 -11.49 37.84 13.75
CA SER A 10 -11.95 38.31 15.07
C SER A 10 -12.98 37.40 15.78
N LYS A 11 -13.69 36.54 15.03
CA LYS A 11 -14.73 35.67 15.59
C LYS A 11 -14.20 34.35 16.17
N ILE A 12 -12.96 33.97 15.85
CA ILE A 12 -12.39 32.66 16.21
C ILE A 12 -11.82 32.67 17.65
N PHE A 13 -11.42 33.82 18.20
CA PHE A 13 -10.64 33.89 19.44
C PHE A 13 -11.44 34.06 20.75
N LYS A 14 -12.76 33.80 20.80
CA LYS A 14 -13.58 34.07 22.00
C LYS A 14 -14.21 32.87 22.70
N LYS A 15 -14.04 31.65 22.22
CA LYS A 15 -14.47 30.44 22.92
C LYS A 15 -13.25 29.58 23.14
N ASP A 16 -12.82 29.48 24.40
CA ASP A 16 -12.22 28.28 25.02
C ASP A 16 -11.50 28.70 26.31
N LYS A 17 -12.31 28.97 27.33
CA LYS A 17 -11.94 28.93 28.75
C LYS A 17 -13.13 28.40 29.54
N LYS A 18 -13.00 27.16 30.04
CA LYS A 18 -13.78 26.38 31.04
C LYS A 18 -13.86 24.93 30.54
N ASP A 19 -13.65 23.84 31.29
CA ASP A 19 -13.65 23.59 32.73
C ASP A 19 -12.92 22.25 33.05
N LYS A 20 -12.76 21.94 34.35
CA LYS A 20 -11.89 20.94 34.99
C LYS A 20 -12.44 19.50 35.10
N SER A 21 -11.49 18.57 35.37
CA SER A 21 -11.50 17.49 36.42
C SER A 21 -12.29 16.18 36.20
N THR A 22 -11.60 15.03 36.28
CA THR A 22 -11.64 14.07 37.43
C THR A 22 -10.68 12.86 37.25
N LYS A 23 -10.22 12.29 38.38
CA LYS A 23 -9.23 11.20 38.56
C LYS A 23 -9.86 9.78 38.53
N PRO A 24 -9.05 8.69 38.42
CA PRO A 24 -9.50 7.30 38.30
C PRO A 24 -9.54 6.54 39.65
N GLN A 25 -10.30 5.45 39.71
CA GLN A 25 -10.30 4.48 40.82
C GLN A 25 -9.97 3.05 40.37
N GLU A 26 -9.18 2.38 41.20
CA GLU A 26 -8.65 1.02 41.10
C GLU A 26 -9.18 0.20 42.30
N ASN A 27 -9.46 -1.10 42.11
CA ASN A 27 -9.13 -2.23 43.01
C ASN A 27 -9.97 -3.52 42.74
N LYS A 28 -9.32 -4.55 42.14
CA LYS A 28 -8.92 -5.89 42.68
C LYS A 28 -9.86 -6.75 43.59
N PRO A 29 -9.57 -8.07 43.82
CA PRO A 29 -10.20 -9.24 43.17
C PRO A 29 -10.92 -10.18 44.17
N LEU A 30 -11.50 -11.29 43.70
CA LEU A 30 -11.96 -12.40 44.56
C LEU A 30 -11.54 -13.78 44.00
N ASP A 31 -11.05 -14.60 44.93
CA ASP A 31 -10.48 -15.93 44.79
C ASP A 31 -11.48 -17.06 45.11
N GLU A 32 -11.09 -18.25 44.65
CA GLU A 32 -11.21 -19.58 45.28
C GLU A 32 -12.35 -20.60 44.97
N LYS A 33 -11.85 -21.83 44.68
CA LYS A 33 -12.30 -23.19 45.11
C LYS A 33 -13.44 -23.85 44.31
N THR A 34 -13.43 -25.12 43.84
CA THR A 34 -12.70 -26.39 44.13
C THR A 34 -13.01 -27.45 42.99
N PRO A 35 -12.78 -28.79 43.05
CA PRO A 35 -11.55 -29.59 42.85
C PRO A 35 -11.59 -30.67 41.71
N VAL A 36 -10.38 -31.13 41.33
CA VAL A 36 -9.87 -32.52 41.03
C VAL A 36 -10.65 -33.51 40.14
N ALA A 37 -9.98 -34.02 39.09
CA ALA A 37 -9.91 -35.46 38.76
C ALA A 37 -8.70 -35.79 37.85
N THR A 38 -7.84 -36.69 38.28
CA THR A 38 -6.72 -37.25 37.51
C THR A 38 -7.19 -38.52 36.81
N THR A 39 -6.97 -38.64 35.50
CA THR A 39 -7.16 -39.90 34.76
C THR A 39 -6.00 -40.13 33.81
N THR A 40 -5.35 -41.27 34.00
CA THR A 40 -4.24 -41.81 33.21
C THR A 40 -4.71 -42.17 31.79
N ILE A 41 -3.99 -41.72 30.75
CA ILE A 41 -4.25 -42.11 29.37
C ILE A 41 -3.06 -42.91 28.84
N THR A 42 -3.37 -44.13 28.40
CA THR A 42 -2.50 -45.12 27.76
C THR A 42 -2.03 -44.64 26.39
N THR A 43 -0.72 -44.72 26.13
CA THR A 43 -0.09 -44.39 24.85
C THR A 43 -0.54 -45.34 23.76
N THR A 44 -1.25 -44.83 22.76
CA THR A 44 -1.45 -45.52 21.46
C THR A 44 -0.64 -44.75 20.41
N THR A 45 0.37 -45.40 19.85
CA THR A 45 1.22 -44.83 18.80
C THR A 45 0.43 -44.74 17.50
N ALA A 46 -0.17 -43.58 17.23
CA ALA A 46 -0.64 -43.24 15.90
C ALA A 46 0.52 -42.66 15.10
N THR A 47 0.93 -43.33 14.03
CA THR A 47 1.78 -42.76 12.98
C THR A 47 1.04 -41.58 12.36
N VAL A 48 1.43 -40.37 12.75
CA VAL A 48 1.05 -39.14 12.08
C VAL A 48 1.86 -39.07 10.78
N ASN A 49 1.18 -39.20 9.64
CA ASN A 49 1.69 -38.68 8.38
C ASN A 49 1.80 -37.16 8.54
N VAL A 50 3.00 -36.67 8.83
CA VAL A 50 3.30 -35.24 8.86
C VAL A 50 3.32 -34.78 7.41
N ALA A 51 2.21 -34.25 6.92
CA ALA A 51 2.25 -33.35 5.77
C ALA A 51 3.23 -32.23 6.14
N SER A 52 4.32 -32.11 5.40
CA SER A 52 5.37 -31.12 5.67
C SER A 52 4.77 -29.73 5.54
N ASN A 53 4.60 -29.02 6.67
CA ASN A 53 4.31 -27.59 6.70
C ASN A 53 5.58 -26.82 6.28
N GLU A 54 5.95 -26.88 5.00
CA GLU A 54 7.02 -26.06 4.45
C GLU A 54 6.64 -24.57 4.57
N THR A 55 7.56 -23.73 5.02
CA THR A 55 7.35 -22.27 5.02
C THR A 55 7.40 -21.72 3.60
N ILE A 56 6.87 -20.51 3.40
CA ILE A 56 7.00 -19.79 2.11
C ILE A 56 8.46 -19.62 1.73
N GLU A 57 9.33 -19.32 2.70
CA GLU A 57 10.77 -19.21 2.46
C GLU A 57 11.41 -20.52 2.00
N GLN A 58 11.05 -21.64 2.63
CA GLN A 58 11.52 -22.97 2.20
C GLN A 58 11.04 -23.32 0.79
N SER A 59 9.76 -23.05 0.52
CA SER A 59 9.13 -23.29 -0.78
C SER A 59 9.78 -22.45 -1.87
N LEU A 60 9.99 -21.16 -1.63
CA LEU A 60 10.65 -20.24 -2.56
C LEU A 60 12.10 -20.66 -2.84
N ASN A 61 12.85 -21.03 -1.81
CA ASN A 61 14.22 -21.53 -1.97
C ASN A 61 14.24 -22.84 -2.79
N ALA A 62 13.23 -23.71 -2.64
CA ALA A 62 13.10 -24.91 -3.45
C ALA A 62 12.81 -24.58 -4.93
N ILE A 63 11.93 -23.60 -5.20
CA ILE A 63 11.66 -23.09 -6.56
C ILE A 63 12.95 -22.57 -7.20
N ILE A 64 13.67 -21.67 -6.51
CA ILE A 64 14.93 -21.09 -7.00
C ILE A 64 15.95 -22.19 -7.34
N LYS A 65 16.14 -23.16 -6.44
CA LYS A 65 17.03 -24.31 -6.68
C LYS A 65 16.57 -25.15 -7.86
N GLY A 66 15.26 -25.31 -8.02
CA GLY A 66 14.66 -26.00 -9.16
C GLY A 66 15.01 -25.32 -10.48
N ILE A 67 14.87 -23.99 -10.55
CA ILE A 67 15.25 -23.20 -11.73
C ILE A 67 16.75 -23.37 -12.02
N GLN A 68 17.61 -23.24 -11.01
CA GLN A 68 19.05 -23.38 -11.13
C GLN A 68 19.50 -24.78 -11.58
N SER A 69 18.69 -25.80 -11.28
CA SER A 69 18.99 -27.20 -11.58
C SER A 69 18.21 -27.76 -12.77
N ASN A 70 17.60 -26.90 -13.61
CA ASN A 70 16.78 -27.30 -14.75
C ASN A 70 15.56 -28.18 -14.41
N LYS A 71 15.00 -28.01 -13.22
CA LYS A 71 13.83 -28.73 -12.68
C LYS A 71 12.58 -27.85 -12.61
N ILE A 72 12.44 -26.91 -13.55
CA ILE A 72 11.37 -25.90 -13.56
C ILE A 72 9.98 -26.54 -13.48
N LEU A 73 9.70 -27.57 -14.31
CA LEU A 73 8.40 -28.24 -14.31
C LEU A 73 8.11 -28.97 -12.98
N GLU A 74 9.12 -29.58 -12.35
CA GLU A 74 8.94 -30.27 -11.06
C GLU A 74 8.52 -29.28 -9.96
N VAL A 75 9.18 -28.12 -9.88
CA VAL A 75 8.84 -27.10 -8.88
C VAL A 75 7.56 -26.37 -9.23
N PHE A 76 7.25 -26.20 -10.51
CA PHE A 76 5.97 -25.66 -10.97
C PHE A 76 4.81 -26.55 -10.49
N ASP A 77 4.90 -27.85 -10.75
CA ASP A 77 3.86 -28.82 -10.39
C ASP A 77 3.65 -28.88 -8.87
N LYS A 78 4.72 -28.74 -8.07
CA LYS A 78 4.64 -28.76 -6.60
C LYS A 78 4.07 -27.45 -6.01
N TYR A 79 4.59 -26.30 -6.45
CA TYR A 79 4.41 -25.03 -5.71
C TYR A 79 3.40 -24.06 -6.33
N TYR A 80 2.84 -24.34 -7.51
CA TYR A 80 1.86 -23.44 -8.14
C TYR A 80 0.44 -23.92 -7.90
N HIS A 81 -0.44 -22.98 -7.56
CA HIS A 81 -1.86 -23.21 -7.29
C HIS A 81 -2.60 -23.57 -8.58
N ASP A 82 -3.70 -24.32 -8.48
CA ASP A 82 -4.45 -24.77 -9.66
C ASP A 82 -5.10 -23.61 -10.43
N GLU A 83 -5.44 -22.54 -9.72
CA GLU A 83 -6.00 -21.28 -10.24
C GLU A 83 -4.94 -20.20 -10.51
N VAL A 84 -3.65 -20.56 -10.59
CA VAL A 84 -2.58 -19.56 -10.71
C VAL A 84 -2.75 -18.65 -11.93
N VAL A 85 -2.49 -17.35 -11.76
CA VAL A 85 -2.41 -16.36 -12.83
C VAL A 85 -0.96 -15.89 -12.95
N MET A 86 -0.33 -16.08 -14.11
CA MET A 86 1.02 -15.60 -14.37
C MET A 86 1.03 -14.58 -15.48
N TYR A 87 1.84 -13.54 -15.33
CA TYR A 87 1.79 -12.39 -16.22
C TYR A 87 3.08 -11.62 -16.38
N GLU A 88 3.16 -10.82 -17.44
CA GLU A 88 4.33 -10.02 -17.75
C GLU A 88 3.98 -8.52 -17.81
N ASN A 89 4.81 -7.69 -17.16
CA ASN A 89 4.76 -6.21 -17.21
C ASN A 89 3.37 -5.58 -17.00
N GLY A 90 2.60 -6.04 -16.02
CA GLY A 90 1.29 -5.49 -15.66
C GLY A 90 0.18 -5.66 -16.70
N THR A 91 0.45 -6.30 -17.85
CA THR A 91 -0.55 -6.52 -18.88
C THR A 91 -1.30 -7.83 -18.64
N SER A 92 -2.63 -7.78 -18.69
CA SER A 92 -3.53 -8.87 -18.25
C SER A 92 -3.95 -9.85 -19.36
N GLU A 93 -3.19 -10.02 -20.45
CA GLU A 93 -3.54 -10.96 -21.54
C GLU A 93 -3.39 -12.45 -21.12
N ASN A 94 -3.49 -12.76 -19.83
CA ASN A 94 -2.68 -13.80 -19.23
C ASN A 94 -3.28 -15.19 -19.14
N ARG A 95 -2.32 -16.11 -19.14
CA ARG A 95 -2.45 -17.52 -18.82
C ARG A 95 -3.07 -17.66 -17.41
N THR A 96 -4.36 -17.97 -17.39
CA THR A 96 -5.11 -18.24 -16.17
C THR A 96 -5.25 -19.74 -15.98
N GLY A 97 -4.97 -20.20 -14.77
CA GLY A 97 -5.02 -21.60 -14.38
C GLY A 97 -3.71 -22.35 -14.67
N LYS A 98 -3.48 -23.38 -13.86
CA LYS A 98 -2.24 -24.18 -13.88
C LYS A 98 -1.98 -24.85 -15.21
N ALA A 99 -3.01 -25.34 -15.91
CA ALA A 99 -2.84 -26.01 -17.20
C ALA A 99 -2.30 -25.08 -18.30
N ALA A 100 -2.82 -23.85 -18.40
CA ALA A 100 -2.36 -22.87 -19.38
C ALA A 100 -0.92 -22.44 -19.10
N ASN A 101 -0.61 -22.21 -17.82
CA ASN A 101 0.73 -21.84 -17.38
C ASN A 101 1.74 -22.96 -17.60
N ARG A 102 1.40 -24.19 -17.21
CA ARG A 102 2.25 -25.37 -17.39
C ARG A 102 2.63 -25.59 -18.84
N LYS A 103 1.67 -25.45 -19.78
CA LYS A 103 1.93 -25.58 -21.22
C LYS A 103 2.95 -24.56 -21.72
N ALA A 104 2.92 -23.34 -21.20
CA ALA A 104 3.89 -22.32 -21.55
C ALA A 104 5.28 -22.61 -20.94
N GLU A 105 5.34 -23.06 -19.69
CA GLU A 105 6.60 -23.52 -19.06
C GLU A 105 7.21 -24.70 -19.80
N GLU A 106 6.41 -25.67 -20.27
CA GLU A 106 6.86 -26.77 -21.13
C GLU A 106 7.44 -26.23 -22.45
N GLY A 107 6.76 -25.26 -23.06
CA GLY A 107 7.26 -24.58 -24.25
C GLY A 107 8.63 -23.94 -24.02
N PHE A 108 8.84 -23.32 -22.87
CA PHE A 108 10.13 -22.76 -22.49
C PHE A 108 11.18 -23.86 -22.29
N VAL A 109 10.93 -24.83 -21.40
CA VAL A 109 11.89 -25.87 -21.01
C VAL A 109 12.32 -26.73 -22.21
N ASN A 110 11.41 -27.03 -23.14
CA ASN A 110 11.72 -27.83 -24.33
C ASN A 110 12.60 -27.10 -25.36
N ASN A 111 12.62 -25.76 -25.32
CA ASN A 111 13.34 -24.94 -26.29
C ASN A 111 14.51 -24.16 -25.67
N ALA A 112 14.66 -24.22 -24.34
CA ALA A 112 15.68 -23.52 -23.58
C ALA A 112 16.77 -24.47 -23.09
N THR A 113 18.01 -24.00 -23.06
CA THR A 113 19.11 -24.60 -22.30
C THR A 113 19.66 -23.55 -21.36
N ILE A 114 19.45 -23.72 -20.05
CA ILE A 114 19.93 -22.78 -19.04
C ILE A 114 21.39 -23.09 -18.74
N HIS A 115 22.25 -22.07 -18.88
CA HIS A 115 23.68 -22.14 -18.58
C HIS A 115 23.98 -21.58 -17.20
N SER A 116 23.26 -20.53 -16.78
CA SER A 116 23.32 -20.01 -15.41
C SER A 116 22.01 -19.34 -15.00
N ALA A 117 21.73 -19.36 -13.70
CA ALA A 117 20.65 -18.64 -13.05
C ALA A 117 21.12 -18.14 -11.67
N VAL A 118 21.30 -16.84 -11.53
CA VAL A 118 21.84 -16.20 -10.33
C VAL A 118 20.76 -15.32 -9.70
N VAL A 119 20.44 -15.56 -8.43
CA VAL A 119 19.55 -14.68 -7.66
C VAL A 119 20.37 -13.52 -7.12
N ASN A 120 19.98 -12.29 -7.48
CA ASN A 120 20.65 -11.07 -7.05
C ASN A 120 20.02 -10.50 -5.77
N LYS A 121 18.68 -10.60 -5.65
CA LYS A 121 17.90 -10.06 -4.53
C LYS A 121 16.75 -11.00 -4.19
N LEU A 122 16.37 -11.03 -2.92
CA LEU A 122 15.27 -11.84 -2.39
C LEU A 122 14.53 -11.05 -1.33
N LEU A 123 13.21 -10.99 -1.43
CA LEU A 123 12.30 -10.34 -0.49
C LEU A 123 11.17 -11.29 -0.12
N ILE A 124 10.84 -11.34 1.17
CA ILE A 124 9.78 -12.18 1.71
C ILE A 124 9.04 -11.34 2.76
N THR A 125 7.73 -11.19 2.61
CA THR A 125 6.89 -10.44 3.56
C THR A 125 5.49 -11.04 3.60
N GLY A 126 5.19 -11.75 4.68
CA GLY A 126 3.91 -12.46 4.83
C GLY A 126 3.71 -13.45 3.68
N ASN A 127 2.60 -13.29 2.96
CA ASN A 127 2.25 -14.12 1.81
C ASN A 127 2.76 -13.57 0.46
N ASN A 128 3.67 -12.59 0.48
CA ASN A 128 4.23 -12.01 -0.73
C ASN A 128 5.73 -12.25 -0.77
N THR A 129 6.24 -12.64 -1.94
CA THR A 129 7.67 -12.78 -2.17
C THR A 129 8.09 -12.12 -3.47
N SER A 130 9.35 -11.76 -3.56
CA SER A 130 9.93 -11.24 -4.78
C SER A 130 11.39 -11.62 -4.89
N TYR A 131 11.86 -11.93 -6.10
CA TYR A 131 13.28 -12.13 -6.35
C TYR A 131 13.71 -11.57 -7.69
N GLU A 132 14.93 -11.03 -7.71
CA GLU A 132 15.61 -10.60 -8.93
C GLU A 132 16.55 -11.73 -9.37
N MET A 133 16.41 -12.21 -10.60
CA MET A 133 17.26 -13.27 -11.14
C MET A 133 17.87 -12.85 -12.47
N THR A 134 19.18 -13.04 -12.60
CA THR A 134 19.90 -12.97 -13.88
C THR A 134 20.07 -14.38 -14.42
N MET A 135 19.57 -14.63 -15.63
CA MET A 135 19.69 -15.90 -16.34
C MET A 135 20.52 -15.73 -17.61
N ASP A 136 21.32 -16.75 -17.90
CA ASP A 136 21.99 -16.95 -19.21
C ASP A 136 21.50 -18.29 -19.75
N PHE A 137 20.81 -18.25 -20.90
CA PHE A 137 20.22 -19.43 -21.52
C PHE A 137 20.27 -19.33 -23.04
N THR A 138 20.29 -20.48 -23.72
CA THR A 138 20.05 -20.55 -25.16
C THR A 138 18.58 -20.84 -25.40
N TYR A 139 17.90 -20.08 -26.26
CA TYR A 139 16.53 -20.34 -26.67
C TYR A 139 16.41 -20.32 -28.20
N GLY A 140 15.89 -21.40 -28.78
CA GLY A 140 15.76 -21.50 -30.25
C GLY A 140 17.08 -21.30 -31.00
N GLY A 141 18.22 -21.70 -30.40
CA GLY A 141 19.55 -21.54 -30.97
C GLY A 141 20.24 -20.19 -30.68
N HIS A 142 19.56 -19.24 -30.04
CA HIS A 142 20.12 -17.93 -29.70
C HIS A 142 20.48 -17.84 -28.21
N ARG A 143 21.71 -17.40 -27.90
CA ARG A 143 22.15 -17.13 -26.53
C ARG A 143 21.51 -15.83 -26.04
N ILE A 144 20.88 -15.85 -24.87
CA ILE A 144 20.15 -14.74 -24.26
C ILE A 144 20.63 -14.59 -22.83
N GLN A 145 20.98 -13.37 -22.45
CA GLN A 145 21.19 -12.99 -21.06
C GLN A 145 20.12 -11.99 -20.65
N LYS A 146 19.46 -12.24 -19.51
CA LYS A 146 18.33 -11.44 -19.06
C LYS A 146 18.29 -11.35 -17.53
N THR A 147 18.02 -10.17 -17.02
CA THR A 147 17.65 -9.96 -15.61
C THR A 147 16.16 -9.66 -15.54
N GLN A 148 15.47 -10.30 -14.60
CA GLN A 148 14.03 -10.08 -14.37
C GLN A 148 13.71 -10.13 -12.88
N TRP A 149 12.62 -9.47 -12.52
CA TRP A 149 11.98 -9.64 -11.22
C TRP A 149 10.79 -10.59 -11.36
N ALA A 150 10.63 -11.49 -10.39
CA ALA A 150 9.42 -12.28 -10.20
C ALA A 150 8.74 -11.84 -8.89
N PHE A 151 7.50 -11.39 -8.95
CA PHE A 151 6.68 -11.03 -7.79
C PHE A 151 5.60 -12.07 -7.60
N GLN A 152 5.48 -12.63 -6.41
CA GLN A 152 4.61 -13.76 -6.14
C GLN A 152 3.69 -13.47 -4.96
N GLU A 153 2.42 -13.80 -5.14
CA GLU A 153 1.42 -13.87 -4.07
C GLU A 153 1.13 -15.34 -3.76
N TRP A 154 1.14 -15.70 -2.49
CA TRP A 154 0.97 -17.06 -2.00
C TRP A 154 -0.39 -17.26 -1.32
N LYS A 155 -1.01 -18.40 -1.59
CA LYS A 155 -2.23 -18.88 -0.96
C LYS A 155 -2.09 -20.37 -0.68
N ASP A 156 -2.37 -20.77 0.57
CA ASP A 156 -2.32 -22.18 1.00
C ASP A 156 -0.96 -22.86 0.70
N GLY A 157 0.14 -22.11 0.87
CA GLY A 157 1.51 -22.59 0.63
C GLY A 157 1.88 -22.72 -0.85
N LYS A 158 1.04 -22.23 -1.77
CA LYS A 158 1.28 -22.26 -3.22
C LYS A 158 1.19 -20.85 -3.82
N ILE A 159 1.87 -20.63 -4.94
CA ILE A 159 1.81 -19.38 -5.70
C ILE A 159 0.44 -19.31 -6.41
N ILE A 160 -0.35 -18.29 -6.08
CA ILE A 160 -1.66 -18.00 -6.71
C ILE A 160 -1.53 -16.91 -7.77
N LYS A 161 -0.54 -16.03 -7.67
CA LYS A 161 -0.21 -15.06 -8.71
C LYS A 161 1.29 -14.91 -8.84
N GLU A 162 1.76 -14.75 -10.07
CA GLU A 162 3.14 -14.38 -10.35
C GLU A 162 3.25 -13.35 -11.47
N GLU A 163 4.03 -12.30 -11.24
CA GLU A 163 4.34 -11.28 -12.24
C GLU A 163 5.83 -11.28 -12.56
N PHE A 164 6.17 -11.33 -13.85
CA PHE A 164 7.51 -11.10 -14.35
C PHE A 164 7.67 -9.69 -14.91
N LEU A 165 8.59 -8.92 -14.34
CA LEU A 165 8.99 -7.61 -14.87
C LEU A 165 10.34 -7.70 -15.58
N TYR A 166 10.40 -7.12 -16.78
CA TYR A 166 11.60 -7.06 -17.60
C TYR A 166 12.13 -5.63 -17.71
N GLY A 167 13.44 -5.44 -17.52
CA GLY A 167 14.06 -4.11 -17.41
C GLY A 167 14.08 -3.60 -15.97
N GLU A 168 14.52 -2.35 -15.76
CA GLU A 168 14.34 -1.70 -14.45
C GLU A 168 12.85 -1.76 -14.06
N PRO A 169 12.51 -2.04 -12.78
CA PRO A 169 11.11 -2.11 -12.36
C PRO A 169 10.43 -0.83 -12.79
N LYS A 170 9.58 -0.92 -13.81
CA LYS A 170 8.67 0.18 -14.13
C LYS A 170 7.81 0.31 -12.88
N PRO A 171 7.71 1.51 -12.29
CA PRO A 171 6.88 1.69 -11.12
C PRO A 171 5.50 1.10 -11.46
N GLN A 172 5.07 0.14 -10.66
CA GLN A 172 3.69 -0.35 -10.63
C GLN A 172 2.80 0.89 -10.76
N SER A 173 1.73 0.82 -11.58
CA SER A 173 0.76 1.92 -11.65
C SER A 173 0.43 2.29 -10.21
N GLU A 174 0.84 3.49 -9.78
CA GLU A 174 0.86 3.82 -8.35
C GLU A 174 -0.55 3.57 -7.79
N THR A 175 -0.65 2.75 -6.75
CA THR A 175 -1.94 2.56 -6.09
C THR A 175 -2.35 3.89 -5.45
N VAL A 176 -3.65 4.05 -5.15
CA VAL A 176 -4.13 5.22 -4.40
C VAL A 176 -3.35 5.38 -3.09
N GLU A 177 -2.96 4.28 -2.44
CA GLU A 177 -2.14 4.30 -1.23
C GLU A 177 -0.72 4.82 -1.48
N ASP A 178 -0.06 4.36 -2.56
CA ASP A 178 1.30 4.80 -2.92
C ASP A 178 1.35 6.27 -3.34
N SER A 179 0.36 6.69 -4.14
CA SER A 179 0.19 8.10 -4.51
C SER A 179 -0.11 8.96 -3.29
N PHE A 180 -0.98 8.51 -2.38
CA PHE A 180 -1.24 9.22 -1.12
C PHE A 180 0.02 9.36 -0.26
N LYS A 181 0.78 8.28 -0.05
CA LYS A 181 2.07 8.33 0.68
C LYS A 181 3.04 9.32 0.04
N SER A 182 3.10 9.36 -1.29
CA SER A 182 3.94 10.29 -2.05
C SER A 182 3.51 11.74 -1.87
N ILE A 183 2.20 12.01 -1.83
CA ILE A 183 1.66 13.35 -1.51
C ILE A 183 2.07 13.77 -0.10
N ILE A 184 1.84 12.92 0.92
CA ILE A 184 2.18 13.24 2.31
C ILE A 184 3.68 13.49 2.47
N LYS A 185 4.52 12.65 1.85
CA LYS A 185 5.97 12.86 1.83
C LYS A 185 6.34 14.19 1.18
N GLY A 186 5.74 14.53 0.04
CA GLY A 186 5.98 15.81 -0.61
C GLY A 186 5.56 17.00 0.25
N ILE A 187 4.45 16.92 0.99
CA ILE A 187 4.04 17.97 1.94
C ILE A 187 5.10 18.13 3.05
N GLN A 188 5.57 17.01 3.62
CA GLN A 188 6.62 17.02 4.66
C GLN A 188 7.95 17.59 4.15
N ASP A 189 8.27 17.34 2.88
CA ASP A 189 9.49 17.84 2.21
C ASP A 189 9.33 19.28 1.67
N ASN A 190 8.23 19.98 1.99
CA ASN A 190 7.89 21.33 1.46
C ASN A 190 7.76 21.39 -0.08
N LYS A 191 7.38 20.28 -0.71
CA LYS A 191 7.18 20.11 -2.17
C LYS A 191 5.70 20.10 -2.57
N ILE A 192 4.88 20.90 -1.89
CA ILE A 192 3.41 20.90 -2.03
C ILE A 192 2.99 21.12 -3.50
N LEU A 193 3.61 22.08 -4.21
CA LEU A 193 3.27 22.34 -5.62
C LEU A 193 3.69 21.21 -6.56
N GLU A 194 4.82 20.54 -6.30
CA GLU A 194 5.26 19.39 -7.11
C GLU A 194 4.25 18.23 -7.00
N VAL A 195 3.82 17.90 -5.78
CA VAL A 195 2.83 16.83 -5.58
C VAL A 195 1.44 17.26 -6.07
N PHE A 196 1.09 18.54 -5.97
CA PHE A 196 -0.14 19.06 -6.55
C PHE A 196 -0.16 18.86 -8.07
N ASP A 197 0.93 19.26 -8.75
CA ASP A 197 1.06 19.15 -10.20
C ASP A 197 1.03 17.69 -10.68
N LYS A 198 1.63 16.77 -9.91
CA LYS A 198 1.64 15.34 -10.23
C LYS A 198 0.27 14.67 -10.01
N TYR A 199 -0.34 14.88 -8.84
CA TYR A 199 -1.44 14.03 -8.37
C TYR A 199 -2.84 14.64 -8.47
N TYR A 200 -2.98 15.90 -8.85
CA TYR A 200 -4.31 16.52 -8.96
C TYR A 200 -4.75 16.55 -10.42
N HIS A 201 -5.99 16.12 -10.65
CA HIS A 201 -6.61 16.08 -11.98
C HIS A 201 -6.86 17.50 -12.51
N ASP A 202 -6.88 17.68 -13.83
CA ASP A 202 -7.07 19.00 -14.46
C ASP A 202 -8.44 19.62 -14.12
N GLU A 203 -9.42 18.77 -13.86
CA GLU A 203 -10.80 19.12 -13.47
C GLU A 203 -11.05 19.07 -11.95
N ILE A 204 -10.00 19.05 -11.12
CA ILE A 204 -10.12 18.98 -9.66
C ILE A 204 -11.15 19.97 -9.10
N VAL A 205 -12.02 19.49 -8.22
CA VAL A 205 -12.89 20.34 -7.38
C VAL A 205 -12.46 20.24 -5.93
N MET A 206 -11.99 21.35 -5.35
CA MET A 206 -11.69 21.44 -3.92
C MET A 206 -12.75 22.29 -3.22
N TYR A 207 -13.19 21.85 -2.04
CA TYR A 207 -14.27 22.52 -1.32
C TYR A 207 -14.17 22.30 0.18
N GLU A 208 -14.88 23.13 0.95
CA GLU A 208 -14.85 23.04 2.41
C GLU A 208 -16.25 22.93 3.01
N ASN A 209 -16.44 22.01 3.95
CA ASN A 209 -17.70 21.77 4.67
C ASN A 209 -18.92 21.72 3.74
N GLY A 210 -18.84 20.91 2.68
CA GLY A 210 -19.90 20.73 1.68
C GLY A 210 -20.18 21.93 0.79
N LYS A 211 -19.38 23.02 0.87
CA LYS A 211 -19.58 24.23 0.06
C LYS A 211 -18.52 24.32 -1.03
N SER A 212 -18.91 24.00 -2.27
CA SER A 212 -18.04 24.09 -3.45
C SER A 212 -17.94 25.49 -4.06
N GLU A 213 -18.17 26.53 -3.27
CA GLU A 213 -18.09 27.90 -3.73
C GLU A 213 -16.60 28.24 -3.90
N ASN A 214 -16.11 28.16 -5.15
CA ASN A 214 -14.96 28.90 -5.72
C ASN A 214 -13.68 28.15 -6.11
N ARG A 215 -13.56 26.81 -6.03
CA ARG A 215 -12.31 26.13 -6.47
C ARG A 215 -12.50 24.92 -7.39
N THR A 216 -12.88 25.21 -8.63
CA THR A 216 -12.98 24.24 -9.72
C THR A 216 -11.83 24.39 -10.71
N GLY A 217 -11.27 23.27 -11.17
CA GLY A 217 -10.19 23.20 -12.12
C GLY A 217 -8.80 23.41 -11.51
N LYS A 218 -7.80 22.76 -12.10
CA LYS A 218 -6.44 22.71 -11.56
C LYS A 218 -5.77 24.07 -11.50
N ALA A 219 -5.96 24.93 -12.50
CA ALA A 219 -5.36 26.27 -12.51
C ALA A 219 -5.82 27.16 -11.33
N SER A 220 -7.11 27.15 -11.02
CA SER A 220 -7.66 27.94 -9.90
C SER A 220 -7.15 27.42 -8.55
N ASN A 221 -7.19 26.10 -8.38
CA ASN A 221 -6.72 25.43 -7.17
C ASN A 221 -5.21 25.62 -6.97
N ARG A 222 -4.41 25.42 -8.02
CA ARG A 222 -2.96 25.63 -7.99
C ARG A 222 -2.60 27.06 -7.56
N LYS A 223 -3.31 28.07 -8.07
CA LYS A 223 -3.10 29.47 -7.67
C LYS A 223 -3.37 29.71 -6.19
N ALA A 224 -4.36 29.02 -5.61
CA ALA A 224 -4.63 29.09 -4.18
C ALA A 224 -3.49 28.42 -3.37
N GLU A 225 -3.02 27.25 -3.82
CA GLU A 225 -1.88 26.55 -3.21
C GLU A 225 -0.58 27.37 -3.29
N GLU A 226 -0.30 28.03 -4.41
CA GLU A 226 0.82 28.97 -4.54
C GLU A 226 0.74 30.10 -3.52
N GLY A 227 -0.46 30.67 -3.32
CA GLY A 227 -0.71 31.69 -2.31
C GLY A 227 -0.43 31.20 -0.90
N PHE A 228 -0.69 29.92 -0.61
CA PHE A 228 -0.34 29.30 0.66
C PHE A 228 1.17 29.07 0.77
N VAL A 229 1.76 28.32 -0.15
CA VAL A 229 3.18 27.90 -0.14
C VAL A 229 4.13 29.10 -0.09
N ASN A 230 3.84 30.18 -0.83
CA ASN A 230 4.68 31.38 -0.83
C ASN A 230 4.68 32.16 0.50
N ASN A 231 3.71 31.90 1.37
CA ASN A 231 3.53 32.61 2.64
C ASN A 231 3.61 31.68 3.86
N ALA A 232 3.84 30.38 3.64
CA ALA A 232 3.86 29.35 4.66
C ALA A 232 5.27 28.76 4.83
N THR A 233 5.59 28.34 6.04
CA THR A 233 6.72 27.45 6.34
C THR A 233 6.19 26.27 7.12
N ILE A 234 6.29 25.06 6.55
CA ILE A 234 5.80 23.84 7.21
C ILE A 234 6.87 23.34 8.18
N HIS A 235 6.48 23.14 9.44
CA HIS A 235 7.33 22.54 10.48
C HIS A 235 7.05 21.06 10.64
N SER A 236 5.78 20.65 10.53
CA SER A 236 5.39 19.25 10.52
C SER A 236 4.05 19.02 9.83
N ALA A 237 3.88 17.82 9.28
CA ALA A 237 2.61 17.30 8.76
C ALA A 237 2.51 15.82 9.14
N VAL A 238 1.50 15.48 9.96
CA VAL A 238 1.32 14.14 10.53
C VAL A 238 -0.07 13.64 10.18
N VAL A 239 -0.17 12.52 9.48
CA VAL A 239 -1.42 11.81 9.27
C VAL A 239 -1.73 11.00 10.53
N ASN A 240 -2.82 11.35 11.21
CA ASN A 240 -3.26 10.67 12.43
C ASN A 240 -4.12 9.45 12.12
N LYS A 241 -4.94 9.54 11.07
CA LYS A 241 -5.87 8.49 10.63
C LYS A 241 -5.92 8.46 9.11
N LEU A 242 -6.06 7.26 8.56
CA LEU A 242 -6.19 7.01 7.13
C LEU A 242 -7.22 5.92 6.88
N LEU A 243 -8.15 6.20 5.97
CA LEU A 243 -9.14 5.29 5.44
C LEU A 243 -8.95 5.25 3.92
N ILE A 244 -8.90 4.05 3.35
CA ILE A 244 -8.82 3.85 1.89
C ILE A 244 -9.90 2.83 1.52
N THR A 245 -10.73 3.15 0.53
CA THR A 245 -11.76 2.24 0.02
C THR A 245 -11.95 2.48 -1.48
N GLY A 246 -11.39 1.57 -2.29
CA GLY A 246 -11.35 1.73 -3.74
C GLY A 246 -10.63 3.03 -4.12
N ASN A 247 -11.32 3.88 -4.88
CA ASN A 247 -10.81 5.18 -5.34
C ASN A 247 -11.10 6.34 -4.36
N ASN A 248 -11.33 6.05 -3.09
CA ASN A 248 -11.60 7.09 -2.09
C ASN A 248 -10.60 7.02 -0.95
N THR A 249 -10.16 8.17 -0.48
CA THR A 249 -9.40 8.30 0.77
C THR A 249 -10.13 9.24 1.72
N GLY A 250 -10.02 8.95 3.01
CA GLY A 250 -10.43 9.85 4.09
C GLY A 250 -9.33 9.87 5.12
N TYR A 251 -8.81 11.04 5.47
CA TYR A 251 -7.68 11.12 6.40
C TYR A 251 -7.78 12.32 7.33
N GLU A 252 -7.29 12.12 8.55
CA GLU A 252 -7.12 13.18 9.54
C GLU A 252 -5.64 13.56 9.56
N MET A 253 -5.33 14.83 9.34
CA MET A 253 -3.96 15.33 9.36
C MET A 253 -3.82 16.50 10.33
N THR A 254 -2.76 16.47 11.13
CA THR A 254 -2.29 17.60 11.91
C THR A 254 -1.10 18.25 11.20
N MET A 255 -1.20 19.55 10.91
CA MET A 255 -0.08 20.34 10.41
C MET A 255 0.32 21.41 11.43
N ASP A 256 1.62 21.64 11.56
CA ASP A 256 2.22 22.78 12.24
C ASP A 256 2.99 23.59 11.21
N PHE A 257 2.61 24.85 11.04
CA PHE A 257 3.21 25.74 10.05
C PHE A 257 3.17 27.20 10.51
N THR A 258 4.13 28.00 10.05
CA THR A 258 4.07 29.46 10.17
C THR A 258 3.41 30.03 8.94
N TYR A 259 2.42 30.91 9.09
CA TYR A 259 1.81 31.65 7.98
C TYR A 259 1.71 33.14 8.33
N GLY A 260 2.26 34.01 7.49
CA GLY A 260 2.25 35.46 7.73
C GLY A 260 2.88 35.86 9.07
N GLY A 261 3.90 35.13 9.54
CA GLY A 261 4.58 35.37 10.81
C GLY A 261 3.92 34.75 12.05
N HIS A 262 2.78 34.07 11.90
CA HIS A 262 2.08 33.41 13.00
C HIS A 262 2.21 31.89 12.89
N ARG A 263 2.67 31.23 13.96
CA ARG A 263 2.68 29.76 14.02
C ARG A 263 1.29 29.23 14.31
N ILE A 264 0.84 28.27 13.51
CA ILE A 264 -0.49 27.70 13.50
C ILE A 264 -0.33 26.18 13.55
N GLN A 265 -1.01 25.55 14.52
CA GLN A 265 -1.22 24.11 14.50
C GLN A 265 -2.70 23.86 14.18
N LYS A 266 -2.96 22.98 13.22
CA LYS A 266 -4.31 22.68 12.75
C LYS A 266 -4.47 21.19 12.49
N THR A 267 -5.50 20.60 13.07
CA THR A 267 -5.97 19.25 12.73
C THR A 267 -7.23 19.38 11.90
N GLN A 268 -7.31 18.62 10.80
CA GLN A 268 -8.47 18.62 9.92
C GLN A 268 -8.67 17.26 9.25
N TRP A 269 -9.91 16.98 8.87
CA TRP A 269 -10.23 15.88 7.98
C TRP A 269 -10.23 16.34 6.53
N ALA A 270 -9.76 15.46 5.65
CA ALA A 270 -9.87 15.61 4.22
C ALA A 270 -10.37 14.30 3.59
N PHE A 271 -11.25 14.43 2.59
CA PHE A 271 -11.80 13.32 1.82
C PHE A 271 -11.48 13.52 0.35
N GLN A 272 -10.93 12.51 -0.31
CA GLN A 272 -10.53 12.59 -1.71
C GLN A 272 -11.23 11.51 -2.52
N GLU A 273 -11.69 11.88 -3.70
CA GLU A 273 -12.10 10.96 -4.76
C GLU A 273 -11.02 10.94 -5.85
N TRP A 274 -10.67 9.75 -6.32
CA TRP A 274 -9.59 9.52 -7.26
C TRP A 274 -10.12 9.01 -8.60
N LYS A 275 -9.48 9.45 -9.68
CA LYS A 275 -9.74 9.03 -11.05
C LYS A 275 -8.41 8.95 -11.79
N ASP A 276 -8.12 7.80 -12.39
CA ASP A 276 -6.92 7.57 -13.21
C ASP A 276 -5.61 7.93 -12.47
N GLY A 277 -5.52 7.57 -11.18
CA GLY A 277 -4.37 7.84 -10.32
C GLY A 277 -4.23 9.30 -9.86
N LYS A 278 -5.24 10.15 -10.12
CA LYS A 278 -5.27 11.56 -9.71
C LYS A 278 -6.48 11.90 -8.85
N ILE A 279 -6.32 12.83 -7.93
CA ILE A 279 -7.41 13.38 -7.13
C ILE A 279 -8.30 14.25 -8.04
N ILE A 280 -9.57 13.88 -8.18
CA ILE A 280 -10.59 14.60 -8.95
C ILE A 280 -11.52 15.44 -8.06
N LYS A 281 -11.66 15.07 -6.77
CA LYS A 281 -12.34 15.89 -5.77
C LYS A 281 -11.63 15.82 -4.44
N GLU A 282 -11.63 16.93 -3.72
CA GLU A 282 -11.15 16.97 -2.34
C GLU A 282 -12.01 17.88 -1.46
N GLU A 283 -12.49 17.34 -0.35
CA GLU A 283 -13.25 18.08 0.65
C GLU A 283 -12.44 18.22 1.93
N PHE A 284 -12.38 19.44 2.48
CA PHE A 284 -11.85 19.70 3.81
C PHE A 284 -12.98 19.96 4.80
N LEU A 285 -13.00 19.21 5.90
CA LEU A 285 -13.92 19.46 7.02
C LEU A 285 -13.21 20.20 8.16
N TYR A 286 -13.87 21.23 8.69
CA TYR A 286 -13.38 22.05 9.80
C TYR A 286 -14.29 21.93 11.02
N GLY A 287 -13.70 21.64 12.18
CA GLY A 287 -14.42 21.39 13.43
C GLY A 287 -14.75 19.91 13.62
N GLU A 288 -15.14 19.52 14.84
CA GLU A 288 -15.54 18.14 15.12
C GLU A 288 -16.73 17.72 14.25
N PRO A 289 -16.76 16.48 13.72
CA PRO A 289 -17.95 15.96 13.06
C PRO A 289 -19.11 16.02 14.06
N LYS A 290 -20.12 16.84 13.77
CA LYS A 290 -21.36 16.75 14.53
C LYS A 290 -21.98 15.41 14.15
N ALA A 291 -22.00 14.48 15.10
CA ALA A 291 -22.81 13.28 14.97
C ALA A 291 -24.24 13.73 14.63
N GLU A 292 -24.74 13.31 13.48
CA GLU A 292 -26.15 13.45 13.16
C GLU A 292 -26.93 12.68 14.22
N THR A 293 -27.62 13.42 15.08
CA THR A 293 -28.61 12.86 15.97
C THR A 293 -29.82 12.55 15.09
N LYS A 294 -30.04 11.25 14.86
CA LYS A 294 -31.29 10.72 14.29
C LYS A 294 -32.47 11.09 15.18
#